data_AF-A0A9D6WV30-F1
#
_entry.id   AF-A0A9D6WV30-F1
#
_cell.length_a   1.000
_cell.length_b   1.000
_cell.length_c   1.000
_cell.angle_alpha   90.00
_cell.angle_beta   90.00
_cell.angle_gamma   90.00
#
_symmetry.space_group_name_H-M   'P 1'
#
loop_
_entity.id
_entity.type
_entity.pdbx_description
1 polymer ?
#
loop_
_entity_poly.entity_id
_entity_poly.type
_entity_poly.pdbx_seq_one_letter_code
_entity_poly.pdbx_strand_id
1 'polypeptide(L)'
;MEKIKTIVCMHDYSDAGLARIFAQIDLLHDLASEGRLSEATWLRASDVIGWLEDIIFTAEETIREIDAHAFSIQAFIDRRDQMGDRPAV
;
A
#
# COMPACT_ATOMS: atom_id res chain seq x y z
N MET A 1 -8.62 -0.53 -30.40
CA MET A 1 -8.91 -1.32 -29.18
C MET A 1 -7.61 -1.53 -28.46
N GLU A 2 -7.32 -0.67 -27.48
CA GLU A 2 -6.09 -0.72 -26.70
C GLU A 2 -6.23 -1.86 -25.68
N LYS A 3 -5.34 -2.86 -25.75
CA LYS A 3 -5.36 -3.99 -24.83
C LYS A 3 -4.91 -3.48 -23.46
N ILE A 4 -5.80 -3.51 -22.48
CA ILE A 4 -5.46 -3.33 -21.06
C ILE A 4 -4.35 -4.33 -20.75
N LYS A 5 -3.12 -3.85 -20.50
CA LYS A 5 -2.05 -4.67 -19.96
C LYS A 5 -2.45 -5.04 -18.55
N THR A 6 -2.99 -6.24 -18.36
CA THR A 6 -3.15 -6.82 -17.02
C THR A 6 -1.75 -6.93 -16.42
N ILE A 7 -1.45 -6.10 -15.42
CA ILE A 7 -0.28 -6.29 -14.58
C ILE A 7 -0.57 -7.57 -13.78
N VAL A 8 0.15 -8.64 -14.07
CA VAL A 8 0.17 -9.80 -13.17
C VAL A 8 0.99 -9.36 -11.96
N CYS A 9 0.32 -9.12 -10.85
CA CYS A 9 1.00 -8.87 -9.60
C CYS A 9 1.67 -10.18 -9.16
N MET A 10 3.00 -10.24 -9.17
CA MET A 10 3.75 -11.40 -8.71
C MET A 10 3.81 -11.50 -7.18
N HIS A 11 3.35 -10.47 -6.48
CA HIS A 11 3.35 -10.39 -5.03
C HIS A 11 1.94 -10.62 -4.46
N ASP A 12 1.88 -11.31 -3.32
CA ASP A 12 0.63 -11.55 -2.61
C ASP A 12 0.28 -10.33 -1.74
N TYR A 13 -0.67 -9.53 -2.23
CA TYR A 13 -1.27 -8.42 -1.48
C TYR A 13 -2.68 -8.76 -0.98
N SER A 14 -3.01 -10.05 -0.85
CA SER A 14 -4.19 -10.45 -0.08
C SER A 14 -4.01 -10.11 1.41
N ASP A 15 -5.08 -10.22 2.19
CA ASP A 15 -5.05 -10.05 3.65
C ASP A 15 -3.95 -10.90 4.30
N ALA A 16 -3.81 -12.17 3.91
CA ALA A 16 -2.77 -13.05 4.41
C ALA A 16 -1.35 -12.60 4.00
N GLY A 17 -1.20 -12.06 2.79
CA GLY A 17 0.06 -11.51 2.30
C GLY A 17 0.50 -10.27 3.08
N LEU A 18 -0.43 -9.32 3.29
CA LEU A 18 -0.19 -8.11 4.07
C LEU A 18 0.09 -8.44 5.55
N ALA A 19 -0.64 -9.38 6.13
CA ALA A 19 -0.39 -9.86 7.49
C ALA A 19 1.02 -10.44 7.66
N ARG A 20 1.54 -11.12 6.62
CA ARG A 20 2.93 -11.63 6.64
C ARG A 20 3.95 -10.51 6.61
N ILE A 21 3.76 -9.48 5.79
CA ILE A 21 4.66 -8.31 5.74
C ILE A 21 4.66 -7.61 7.10
N PHE A 22 3.48 -7.38 7.68
CA PHE A 22 3.35 -6.79 9.01
C PHE A 22 4.11 -7.60 10.06
N ALA A 23 3.91 -8.92 10.12
CA ALA A 23 4.59 -9.78 11.09
C ALA A 23 6.13 -9.75 10.96
N GLN A 24 6.66 -9.56 9.75
CA GLN A 24 8.11 -9.41 9.55
C GLN A 24 8.64 -8.08 10.13
N ILE A 25 7.91 -6.99 9.93
CA ILE A 25 8.27 -5.67 10.48
C ILE A 25 8.10 -5.67 12.00
N ASP A 26 7.06 -6.32 12.51
CA ASP A 26 6.78 -6.46 13.95
C ASP A 26 7.91 -7.21 14.68
N LEU A 27 8.37 -8.35 14.13
CA LEU A 27 9.53 -9.06 14.68
C LEU A 27 10.81 -8.22 14.62
N LEU A 28 11.03 -7.47 13.54
CA LEU A 28 12.17 -6.56 13.43
C LEU A 28 12.10 -5.47 14.50
N HIS A 29 10.91 -4.93 14.78
CA HIS A 29 10.66 -3.98 15.85
C HIS A 29 11.00 -4.58 17.22
N ASP A 30 10.50 -5.78 17.52
CA ASP A 30 10.76 -6.44 18.81
C ASP A 30 12.27 -6.59 19.06
N LEU A 31 12.99 -7.16 18.08
CA LEU A 31 14.44 -7.35 18.16
C LEU A 31 15.19 -6.02 18.25
N ALA A 32 14.77 -4.99 17.52
CA ALA A 32 15.39 -3.67 17.61
C ALA A 32 15.17 -3.02 18.99
N SER A 33 13.97 -3.13 19.55
CA SER A 33 13.60 -2.54 20.85
C SER A 33 14.41 -3.13 22.02
N GLU A 34 14.83 -4.38 21.90
CA GLU A 34 15.68 -5.09 22.85
C GLU A 34 17.19 -4.91 22.60
N GLY A 35 17.59 -4.13 21.57
CA GLY A 35 18.99 -3.97 21.18
C GLY A 35 19.61 -5.19 20.50
N ARG A 36 18.77 -6.09 19.96
CA ARG A 36 19.12 -7.39 19.35
C ARG A 36 19.00 -7.39 17.83
N LEU A 37 19.13 -6.22 17.19
CA LEU A 37 18.98 -6.06 15.74
C LEU A 37 19.89 -7.00 14.93
N SER A 38 21.08 -7.32 15.43
CA SER A 38 22.02 -8.24 14.78
C SER A 38 21.52 -9.70 14.68
N GLU A 39 20.47 -10.07 15.40
CA GLU A 39 19.82 -11.38 15.26
C GLU A 39 18.87 -11.44 14.07
N ALA A 40 18.32 -10.29 13.64
CA ALA A 40 17.41 -10.19 12.51
C ALA A 40 18.15 -10.09 11.17
N THR A 41 19.32 -9.44 11.16
CA THR A 41 19.99 -9.03 9.92
C THR A 41 21.47 -8.77 10.10
N TRP A 42 22.21 -8.90 8.99
CA TRP A 42 23.64 -8.57 8.89
C TRP A 42 23.90 -7.10 8.49
N LEU A 43 22.84 -6.35 8.20
CA LEU A 43 22.93 -4.94 7.81
C LEU A 43 23.34 -4.06 8.99
N ARG A 44 23.99 -2.93 8.70
CA ARG A 44 24.24 -1.91 9.72
C ARG A 44 22.93 -1.25 10.10
N ALA A 45 22.82 -0.80 11.36
CA ALA A 45 21.61 -0.14 11.85
C ALA A 45 21.18 1.05 10.97
N SER A 46 22.13 1.87 10.49
CA SER A 46 21.84 2.97 9.56
C SER A 46 21.20 2.53 8.26
N ASP A 47 21.62 1.37 7.74
CA ASP A 47 21.10 0.84 6.48
C ASP A 47 19.68 0.29 6.69
N VAL A 48 19.42 -0.36 7.82
CA VAL A 48 18.07 -0.79 8.22
C VAL A 48 17.13 0.41 8.39
N ILE A 49 17.60 1.48 9.04
CA ILE A 49 16.83 2.72 9.20
C ILE A 49 16.43 3.29 7.83
N GLY A 50 17.38 3.41 6.89
CA GLY A 50 17.07 3.91 5.55
C GLY A 50 16.01 3.08 4.82
N TRP A 51 16.07 1.75 4.91
CA TRP A 51 15.04 0.89 4.36
C TRP A 51 13.67 1.09 5.02
N LEU A 52 13.62 1.28 6.33
CA LEU A 52 12.36 1.54 7.03
C LEU A 52 11.78 2.91 6.64
N GLU A 53 12.61 3.93 6.48
CA GLU A 53 12.21 5.26 6.00
C GLU A 53 11.61 5.17 4.59
N ASP A 54 12.25 4.44 3.67
CA ASP A 54 11.76 4.23 2.31
C ASP A 54 10.43 3.46 2.29
N ILE A 55 10.28 2.45 3.16
CA ILE A 55 9.04 1.68 3.31
C ILE A 55 7.91 2.59 3.82
N ILE A 56 8.18 3.38 4.85
CA ILE A 56 7.20 4.33 5.41
C ILE A 56 6.78 5.32 4.34
N PHE A 57 7.74 5.97 3.67
CA PHE A 57 7.47 6.92 2.61
C PHE A 57 6.58 6.32 1.50
N THR A 58 6.94 5.12 1.04
CA THR A 58 6.21 4.43 -0.03
C THR A 58 4.79 4.05 0.42
N ALA A 59 4.63 3.56 1.65
CA ALA A 59 3.32 3.23 2.22
C ALA A 59 2.44 4.48 2.34
N GLU A 60 3.00 5.59 2.81
CA GLU A 60 2.28 6.87 2.90
C GLU A 60 1.84 7.39 1.54
N GLU A 61 2.73 7.40 0.53
CA GLU A 61 2.37 7.80 -0.84
C GLU A 61 1.29 6.88 -1.42
N THR A 62 1.41 5.56 -1.21
CA THR A 62 0.40 4.59 -1.66
C THR A 62 -0.97 4.89 -1.07
N ILE A 63 -1.04 5.22 0.23
CA ILE A 63 -2.29 5.61 0.89
C ILE A 63 -2.85 6.90 0.27
N ARG A 64 -2.00 7.93 0.12
CA ARG A 64 -2.41 9.21 -0.51
C ARG A 64 -2.98 8.99 -1.91
N GLU A 65 -2.35 8.15 -2.72
CA GLU A 65 -2.81 7.81 -4.06
C GLU A 65 -4.12 7.03 -4.04
N ILE A 66 -4.27 6.03 -3.16
CA ILE A 66 -5.52 5.28 -3.00
C ILE A 66 -6.66 6.23 -2.63
N ASP A 67 -6.45 7.13 -1.67
CA ASP A 67 -7.46 8.10 -1.23
C ASP A 67 -7.83 9.08 -2.36
N ALA A 68 -6.82 9.61 -3.07
CA ALA A 68 -7.03 10.51 -4.20
C ALA A 68 -7.82 9.85 -5.34
N HIS A 69 -7.56 8.57 -5.62
CA HIS A 69 -8.26 7.81 -6.64
C HIS A 69 -9.63 7.29 -6.17
N ALA A 70 -9.80 6.97 -4.89
CA ALA A 70 -11.09 6.60 -4.30
C ALA A 70 -12.09 7.77 -4.36
N PHE A 71 -11.63 8.99 -4.05
CA PHE A 71 -12.44 10.20 -4.20
C PHE A 71 -12.86 10.43 -5.65
N SER A 72 -11.97 10.15 -6.61
CA SER A 72 -12.26 10.25 -8.04
C SER A 72 -13.31 9.23 -8.51
N ILE A 73 -13.27 7.99 -8.01
CA ILE A 73 -14.25 6.95 -8.34
C ILE A 73 -15.62 7.27 -7.73
N GLN A 74 -15.67 7.67 -6.46
CA GLN A 74 -16.93 8.03 -5.82
C GLN A 74 -17.56 9.26 -6.47
N ALA A 75 -16.78 10.30 -6.76
CA ALA A 75 -17.26 11.49 -7.49
C ALA A 75 -17.76 11.16 -8.92
N PHE A 76 -17.18 10.16 -9.57
CA PHE A 76 -17.65 9.67 -10.87
C PHE A 76 -19.00 8.92 -10.75
N ILE A 77 -19.14 8.04 -9.76
CA ILE A 77 -20.39 7.33 -9.46
C ILE A 77 -21.51 8.32 -9.12
N ASP A 78 -21.23 9.29 -8.23
CA ASP A 78 -22.19 10.30 -7.81
C ASP A 78 -22.67 11.17 -8.99
N ARG A 79 -21.77 11.55 -9.92
CA ARG A 79 -22.14 12.29 -11.14
C ARG A 79 -22.99 11.46 -12.10
N ARG A 80 -22.68 10.17 -12.25
CA ARG A 80 -23.46 9.27 -13.11
C ARG A 80 -24.88 9.12 -12.58
N ASP A 81 -25.03 8.97 -11.27
CA ASP A 81 -26.33 8.80 -10.64
C ASP A 81 -27.16 10.11 -10.67
N GLN A 82 -26.52 11.28 -10.64
CA GLN A 82 -27.18 12.59 -10.86
C GLN A 82 -27.62 12.86 -12.31
N MET A 83 -27.06 12.16 -13.30
CA MET A 83 -27.49 12.25 -14.71
C MET A 83 -28.60 11.23 -15.05
N GLY A 84 -28.97 10.37 -14.10
CA GLY A 84 -29.94 9.30 -14.27
C GLY A 84 -31.38 9.64 -13.87
N ASP A 85 -31.89 10.84 -14.19
CA ASP A 85 -33.35 11.05 -14.35
C ASP A 85 -33.65 12.39 -15.06
N ARG A 86 -33.43 12.45 -16.37
CA ARG A 86 -34.23 13.35 -17.21
C ARG A 86 -35.10 12.49 -18.12
N PRO A 87 -36.43 12.47 -17.92
CA PRO A 87 -37.31 11.89 -18.91
C PRO A 87 -37.08 12.65 -20.23
N ALA A 88 -36.93 11.90 -21.31
CA ALA A 88 -36.94 12.47 -22.65
C ALA A 88 -38.30 13.15 -22.85
N VAL A 89 -38.31 14.48 -22.81
CA VAL A 89 -39.38 15.34 -23.32
C VAL A 89 -39.16 15.60 -24.80
#